data_AF-A0A7I8HVT1-F1
#
_entry.id   AF-A0A7I8HVT1-F1
#
_cell.length_a   1.000
_cell.length_b   1.000
_cell.length_c   1.000
_cell.angle_alpha   90.00
_cell.angle_beta   90.00
_cell.angle_gamma   90.00
#
_symmetry.space_group_name_H-M   'P 1'
#
loop_
_entity.id
_entity.type
_entity.pdbx_description
1 polymer ?
#
loop_
_entity_poly.entity_id
_entity_poly.type
_entity_poly.pdbx_seq_one_letter_code
_entity_poly.pdbx_strand_id
1 'polypeptide(L)' 'MPLMGPLADFSGISRDLVITAYQSASGWINLFAPTAAHLVAGLALARIPYDRFVRWVLPFIIGVGLITMAVLVAGALLHD' A
#
# COMPACT_ATOMS: atom_id res chain seq x y z
N MET A 1 8.30 3.77 13.52
CA MET A 1 6.98 4.43 13.45
C MET A 1 6.46 4.70 14.86
N PRO A 2 6.60 5.93 15.38
CA PRO A 2 6.33 6.26 16.79
C PRO A 2 4.87 6.04 17.23
N LEU A 3 3.91 6.04 16.30
CA LEU A 3 2.50 5.73 16.59
C LEU A 3 2.19 4.23 16.49
N MET A 4 2.73 3.54 15.48
CA MET A 4 2.44 2.12 15.24
C MET A 4 3.04 1.19 16.30
N GLY A 5 4.21 1.55 16.87
CA GLY A 5 4.86 0.74 17.90
C GLY A 5 3.99 0.56 19.15
N PRO A 6 3.56 1.65 19.81
CA PRO A 6 2.66 1.58 20.95
C PRO A 6 1.29 0.96 20.61
N LEU A 7 0.78 1.16 19.39
CA LEU A 7 -0.48 0.56 18.95
C LEU A 7 -0.37 -0.97 18.81
N ALA A 8 0.77 -1.46 18.31
CA ALA A 8 1.07 -2.89 18.26
C ALA A 8 1.20 -3.48 19.67
N ASP A 9 1.91 -2.81 20.58
CA ASP A 9 2.04 -3.23 21.98
C ASP A 9 0.67 -3.31 22.68
N PHE A 10 -0.22 -2.34 22.42
CA PHE A 10 -1.57 -2.30 22.97
C PHE A 10 -2.46 -3.43 22.43
N SER A 11 -2.30 -3.79 21.16
CA SER A 11 -3.11 -4.83 20.50
C SER A 11 -2.55 -6.25 20.69
N GLY A 12 -1.38 -6.39 21.32
CA GLY A 12 -0.71 -7.68 21.51
C GLY A 12 -0.11 -8.27 20.23
N ILE A 13 0.01 -7.48 19.16
CA ILE A 13 0.56 -7.90 17.87
C ILE A 13 2.04 -7.47 17.81
N SER A 14 2.88 -8.24 17.11
CA SER A 14 4.28 -7.88 16.92
C SER A 14 4.42 -6.55 16.16
N ARG A 15 5.36 -5.69 16.62
CA ARG A 15 5.57 -4.36 16.05
C ARG A 15 6.01 -4.42 14.59
N ASP A 16 6.85 -5.39 14.26
CA ASP A 16 7.38 -5.62 12.92
C ASP A 16 6.27 -6.00 11.93
N LEU A 17 5.28 -6.80 12.33
CA LEU A 17 4.13 -7.14 11.50
C LEU A 17 3.27 -5.90 11.21
N VAL A 18 2.96 -5.11 12.23
CA VAL A 18 2.17 -3.87 12.08
C VAL A 18 2.90 -2.84 11.20
N ILE A 19 4.21 -2.66 11.40
CA ILE A 19 5.03 -1.73 10.59
C ILE A 19 5.09 -2.20 9.14
N THR A 20 5.27 -3.51 8.92
CA THR A 20 5.32 -4.10 7.58
C THR A 20 3.98 -3.96 6.86
N ALA A 21 2.88 -4.23 7.55
CA ALA A 21 1.53 -4.05 7.02
C ALA A 21 1.29 -2.59 6.60
N TYR A 22 1.67 -1.63 7.45
CA TYR A 22 1.50 -0.21 7.10
C TYR A 22 2.38 0.22 5.93
N GLN A 23 3.65 -0.19 5.88
CA GLN A 23 4.53 0.16 4.75
C GLN A 23 4.03 -0.44 3.44
N SER A 24 3.53 -1.67 3.48
CA SER A 24 2.93 -2.34 2.32
C SER A 24 1.68 -1.61 1.82
N ALA A 25 0.80 -1.20 2.75
CA ALA A 25 -0.38 -0.39 2.43
C ALA A 25 -0.01 1.00 1.87
N SER A 26 0.99 1.66 2.45
CA SER A 26 1.50 2.95 1.96
C SER A 26 2.05 2.84 0.54
N GLY A 27 2.81 1.78 0.24
CA GLY A 27 3.29 1.50 -1.11
C GLY A 27 2.14 1.31 -2.12
N TRP A 28 1.10 0.58 -1.72
CA TRP A 28 -0.09 0.35 -2.55
C TRP A 28 -0.87 1.64 -2.85
N ILE A 29 -1.11 2.51 -1.85
CA ILE A 29 -1.81 3.79 -2.04
C ILE A 29 -1.03 4.69 -3.01
N ASN A 30 0.29 4.72 -2.89
CA ASN A 30 1.15 5.57 -3.73
C ASN A 30 1.13 5.20 -5.22
N LEU A 31 0.65 4.00 -5.60
CA LEU A 31 0.48 3.61 -7.01
C LEU A 31 -0.54 4.46 -7.77
N PHE A 32 -1.51 5.03 -7.05
CA PHE A 32 -2.61 5.75 -7.68
C PHE A 32 -2.98 7.05 -6.99
N ALA A 33 -2.40 7.39 -5.84
CA ALA A 33 -2.75 8.62 -5.14
C ALA A 33 -2.53 9.88 -6.02
N PRO A 34 -3.51 10.78 -6.15
CA PRO A 34 -3.38 11.99 -6.96
C PRO A 34 -2.39 13.02 -6.35
N THR A 35 -1.96 12.79 -5.11
CA THR A 35 -0.94 13.59 -4.41
C THR A 35 0.47 13.01 -4.56
N ALA A 36 0.61 11.82 -5.16
CA ALA A 36 1.90 11.21 -5.39
C ALA A 36 2.64 11.93 -6.52
N ALA A 37 3.63 12.76 -6.14
CA ALA A 37 4.36 13.62 -7.08
C ALA A 37 4.98 12.84 -8.24
N HIS A 38 5.53 11.65 -7.99
CA HIS A 38 6.12 10.79 -9.01
C HIS A 38 5.09 10.34 -10.06
N LEU A 39 3.87 9.99 -9.62
CA LEU A 39 2.78 9.58 -10.50
C LEU A 39 2.29 10.75 -11.35
N VAL A 40 1.95 11.88 -10.71
CA VAL A 40 1.43 13.06 -11.40
C VAL A 40 2.46 13.62 -12.39
N ALA A 41 3.74 13.64 -12.02
CA ALA A 41 4.81 14.05 -12.93
C ALA A 41 4.90 13.12 -14.15
N GLY A 42 4.85 11.80 -13.95
CA GLY A 42 4.85 10.83 -15.05
C GLY A 42 3.65 10.99 -15.99
N LEU A 43 2.45 11.17 -15.44
CA LEU A 43 1.22 11.39 -16.22
C LEU A 43 1.27 12.71 -17.01
N ALA A 44 1.81 13.77 -16.40
CA ALA A 44 1.98 15.05 -17.06
C ALA A 44 2.94 14.96 -18.26
N LEU A 45 4.07 14.24 -18.12
CA LEU A 45 5.02 14.00 -19.20
C LEU A 45 4.40 13.16 -20.33
N ALA A 46 3.60 12.14 -19.98
CA ALA A 46 2.90 11.29 -20.94
C ALA A 46 1.64 11.95 -21.55
N ARG A 47 1.23 13.13 -21.07
CA ARG A 47 -0.02 13.82 -21.43
C ARG A 47 -1.27 12.94 -21.24
N ILE A 48 -1.27 12.11 -20.20
CA ILE A 48 -2.38 11.22 -19.87
C ILE A 48 -3.22 11.87 -18.75
N PRO A 49 -4.53 12.06 -18.95
CA PRO A 49 -5.38 12.56 -17.88
C PRO A 49 -5.58 11.49 -16.79
N TYR A 50 -5.62 11.92 -15.53
CA TYR A 50 -5.58 11.03 -14.36
C TYR A 50 -6.79 10.07 -14.29
N ASP A 51 -7.98 10.54 -14.68
CA ASP A 51 -9.20 9.71 -14.73
C ASP A 51 -9.04 8.51 -15.67
N ARG A 52 -8.40 8.70 -16.83
CA ARG A 52 -8.09 7.65 -17.79
C ARG A 52 -7.06 6.68 -17.24
N PHE A 53 -6.02 7.20 -16.59
CA PHE A 53 -5.00 6.38 -15.95
C PHE A 53 -5.61 5.48 -14.89
N VAL A 54 -6.40 6.02 -13.94
CA VAL A 54 -6.98 5.23 -12.85
C VAL A 54 -7.85 4.10 -13.38
N ARG A 55 -8.71 4.37 -14.37
CA ARG A 55 -9.54 3.33 -14.99
C ARG A 55 -8.73 2.23 -15.65
N TRP A 56 -7.60 2.58 -16.27
CA TRP A 56 -6.70 1.64 -16.93
C TRP A 56 -5.89 0.79 -15.95
N VAL A 57 -5.37 1.41 -14.88
CA VAL A 57 -4.52 0.72 -13.88
C VAL A 57 -5.34 0.02 -12.80
N LEU A 58 -6.65 0.27 -12.70
CA LEU A 58 -7.54 -0.33 -11.69
C LEU A 58 -7.40 -1.85 -11.54
N PRO A 59 -7.42 -2.69 -12.59
CA PRO A 59 -7.24 -4.13 -12.43
C PRO A 59 -5.87 -4.48 -11.83
N PHE A 60 -4.83 -3.71 -12.15
CA PHE A 60 -3.50 -3.89 -11.58
C PHE A 60 -3.47 -3.48 -10.09
N ILE A 61 -4.07 -2.34 -9.72
CA ILE A 61 -4.21 -1.91 -8.32
C ILE A 61 -4.88 -3.02 -7.50
N ILE A 62 -5.98 -3.57 -8.00
CA ILE A 62 -6.71 -4.65 -7.31
C ILE A 62 -5.82 -5.88 -7.18
N GLY A 63 -5.15 -6.30 -8.26
CA GLY A 63 -4.25 -7.46 -8.24
C GLY A 63 -3.12 -7.32 -7.22
N VAL A 64 -2.43 -6.17 -7.19
CA VAL A 64 -1.37 -5.90 -6.22
C VAL A 64 -1.92 -5.84 -4.79
N GLY A 65 -3.12 -5.29 -4.61
CA GLY A 65 -3.79 -5.24 -3.31
C GLY A 65 -4.09 -6.63 -2.78
N LEU A 66 -4.63 -7.52 -3.62
CA LEU A 66 -4.92 -8.91 -3.27
C LEU A 66 -3.65 -9.70 -2.93
N ILE A 67 -2.58 -9.54 -3.72
CA ILE A 67 -1.29 -10.20 -3.45
C ILE A 67 -0.70 -9.69 -2.13
N THR A 68 -0.72 -8.38 -1.91
CA THR A 68 -0.23 -7.78 -0.65
C THR A 68 -1.00 -8.32 0.55
N MET A 69 -2.33 -8.39 0.45
CA MET A 69 -3.17 -8.98 1.50
C MET A 69 -2.86 -10.45 1.75
N ALA A 70 -2.70 -11.25 0.68
CA ALA A 70 -2.37 -12.67 0.81
C ALA A 70 -1.01 -12.88 1.50
N VAL A 71 0.00 -12.09 1.14
CA VAL A 71 1.33 -12.15 1.77
C VAL A 71 1.27 -11.71 3.22
N LEU A 72 0.52 -10.66 3.56
CA LEU A 72 0.37 -10.22 4.95
C LEU A 72 -0.37 -11.24 5.82
N VAL A 73 -1.42 -11.88 5.29
CA VAL A 73 -2.13 -12.96 5.98
C VAL A 73 -1.21 -14.16 6.19
N ALA A 74 -0.47 -14.57 5.16
CA ALA A 74 0.51 -15.65 5.29
C ALA A 74 1.60 -15.31 6.32
N GLY A 75 2.10 -14.07 6.29
CA GLY A 75 3.07 -13.58 7.27
C GLY A 75 2.53 -13.60 8.69
N ALA A 76 1.29 -13.18 8.91
CA ALA A 76 0.64 -13.26 10.22
C ALA A 76 0.52 -14.70 10.73
N LEU A 77 0.04 -15.62 9.89
CA LEU A 77 -0.13 -17.02 10.26
C LEU A 77 1.18 -17.77 10.52
N LEU A 78 2.29 -17.32 9.95
CA LEU A 78 3.63 -17.92 10.13
C LEU A 78 4.43 -17.26 11.26
N HIS A 79 4.00 -16.09 11.73
CA HIS A 79 4.66 -15.31 12.78
C HIS A 79 4.05 -15.57 14.17
N ASP A 80 2.88 -16.22 14.22
CA ASP A 80 2.28 -16.84 15.43
C ASP A 80 2.81 -18.28 15.65
#